data_AF-A0A965E0S0-F1
#
_entry.id   AF-A0A965E0S0-F1
#
_cell.length_a   1.000
_cell.length_b   1.000
_cell.length_c   1.000
_cell.angle_alpha   90.00
_cell.angle_beta   90.00
_cell.angle_gamma   90.00
#
_symmetry.space_group_name_H-M   'P 1'
#
loop_
_entity.id
_entity.type
_entity.pdbx_description
1 polymer ?
#
loop_
_entity_poly.entity_id
_entity_poly.type
_entity_poly.pdbx_seq_one_letter_code
_entity_poly.pdbx_strand_id
1 'polypeptide(L)'
;MFVCSGVGVVILASLSIAFAARSYALVVSETAVGLDAVEWPNEAPTDWLGQSTGLLFQLLLWIMPAGFLARFLASTWMPDNPPLRFFILMGAAAWLLFPMGLLLSMASVDVGGTVVRLLSSFLTLIVFYVLTALLAIAALGLAYFGLFTAAWYFLPIAALVCPAVLLIHARLLGRIGWLVGRREVTLGNPTKRKKRRRRKALERDRRTATEDDEPIEADEIEPKRSRLAYRDPEPDPYQMADDSDVEATIGRHNKVEIERDEIEREVRLRHREEPPAPRSLFFGGVWEFPLYPTSLRAWVWLIFMSMSTGALVRFMISVSPFGNGP
;
A
#
# COMPACT_ATOMS: atom_id res chain seq x y z
N MET A 1 -9.98 7.17 37.87
CA MET A 1 -10.75 7.13 36.59
C MET A 1 -10.04 7.83 35.44
N PHE A 2 -9.46 9.02 35.61
CA PHE A 2 -8.79 9.76 34.53
C PHE A 2 -7.65 8.97 33.85
N VAL A 3 -6.77 8.32 34.64
CA VAL A 3 -5.67 7.49 34.11
C VAL A 3 -6.19 6.34 33.24
N CYS A 4 -7.18 5.58 33.71
CA CYS A 4 -7.77 4.47 32.94
C CYS A 4 -8.42 4.95 31.64
N SER A 5 -9.13 6.09 31.68
CA SER A 5 -9.71 6.70 30.48
C SER A 5 -8.62 7.13 29.49
N GLY A 6 -7.56 7.77 29.98
CA GLY A 6 -6.43 8.20 29.14
C GLY A 6 -5.73 7.04 28.46
N VAL A 7 -5.45 5.96 29.18
CA VAL A 7 -4.90 4.71 28.61
C VAL A 7 -5.84 4.14 27.54
N GLY A 8 -7.15 4.14 27.80
CA GLY A 8 -8.15 3.74 26.81
C GLY A 8 -8.10 4.55 25.51
N VAL A 9 -7.94 5.88 25.60
CA VAL A 9 -7.78 6.74 24.40
C VAL A 9 -6.54 6.35 23.64
N VAL A 10 -5.41 6.22 24.33
CA VAL A 10 -4.13 5.96 23.67
C VAL A 10 -4.19 4.63 22.94
N ILE A 11 -4.75 3.58 23.55
CA ILE A 11 -4.90 2.26 22.92
C ILE A 11 -5.84 2.36 21.70
N LEU A 12 -7.02 2.95 21.86
CA LEU A 12 -8.01 3.05 20.79
C LEU A 12 -7.51 3.91 19.62
N ALA A 13 -6.87 5.05 19.92
CA ALA A 13 -6.26 5.91 18.92
C ALA A 13 -5.12 5.20 18.19
N SER A 14 -4.27 4.45 18.90
CA SER A 14 -3.19 3.68 18.29
C SER A 14 -3.71 2.60 17.34
N LEU A 15 -4.74 1.84 17.75
CA LEU A 15 -5.40 0.86 16.89
C LEU A 15 -6.07 1.51 15.68
N SER A 16 -6.74 2.64 15.88
CA SER A 16 -7.39 3.40 14.80
C SER A 16 -6.36 3.90 13.78
N ILE A 17 -5.23 4.42 14.25
CA ILE A 17 -4.12 4.89 13.42
C ILE A 17 -3.49 3.74 12.65
N ALA A 18 -3.23 2.60 13.31
CA ALA A 18 -2.66 1.41 12.65
C ALA A 18 -3.57 0.89 11.53
N PHE A 19 -4.88 0.79 11.80
CA PHE A 19 -5.87 0.36 10.81
C PHE A 19 -5.99 1.36 9.65
N ALA A 20 -6.01 2.67 9.94
CA ALA A 20 -6.04 3.71 8.91
C ALA A 20 -4.77 3.68 8.05
N ALA A 21 -3.59 3.54 8.65
CA ALA A 21 -2.31 3.44 7.95
C ALA A 21 -2.25 2.20 7.04
N ARG A 22 -2.69 1.04 7.53
CA ARG A 22 -2.78 -0.18 6.73
C ARG A 22 -3.73 -0.02 5.54
N SER A 23 -4.93 0.49 5.81
CA SER A 23 -5.93 0.75 4.77
C SER A 23 -5.42 1.72 3.72
N TYR A 24 -4.76 2.79 4.16
CA TYR A 24 -4.13 3.77 3.29
C TYR A 24 -3.06 3.13 2.40
N ALA A 25 -2.12 2.38 3.00
CA ALA A 25 -1.04 1.74 2.27
C ALA A 25 -1.56 0.75 1.21
N LEU A 26 -2.53 -0.09 1.58
CA LEU A 26 -3.14 -1.07 0.69
C LEU A 26 -3.84 -0.38 -0.51
N VAL A 27 -4.62 0.66 -0.25
CA VAL A 27 -5.29 1.41 -1.32
C VAL A 27 -4.26 2.04 -2.25
N VAL A 28 -3.20 2.67 -1.72
CA VAL A 28 -2.14 3.26 -2.55
C VAL A 28 -1.46 2.20 -3.42
N SER A 29 -1.07 1.06 -2.84
CA SER A 29 -0.33 0.01 -3.57
C SER A 29 -1.16 -0.63 -4.67
N GLU A 30 -2.38 -1.07 -4.38
CA GLU A 30 -3.27 -1.70 -5.36
C GLU A 30 -3.65 -0.72 -6.48
N THR A 31 -3.90 0.54 -6.12
CA THR A 31 -4.23 1.58 -7.11
C THR A 31 -3.03 1.92 -8.00
N ALA A 32 -1.80 1.88 -7.46
CA ALA A 32 -0.59 2.12 -8.23
C ALA A 32 -0.29 1.02 -9.26
N VAL A 33 -0.72 -0.21 -8.99
CA VAL A 33 -0.71 -1.32 -9.96
C VAL A 33 -1.78 -1.12 -11.05
N GLY A 34 -2.74 -0.23 -10.83
CA GLY A 34 -3.82 0.09 -11.76
C GLY A 34 -5.13 -0.61 -11.46
N LEU A 35 -5.27 -1.24 -10.28
CA LEU A 35 -6.48 -1.97 -9.91
C LEU A 35 -7.58 -1.02 -9.43
N ASP A 36 -8.79 -1.21 -9.96
CA ASP A 36 -9.95 -0.38 -9.64
C ASP A 36 -10.67 -0.77 -8.35
N ALA A 37 -10.70 -2.07 -8.06
CA ALA A 37 -11.17 -2.60 -6.80
C ALA A 37 -9.97 -2.99 -5.93
N VAL A 38 -10.03 -2.62 -4.64
CA VAL A 38 -9.06 -3.04 -3.63
C VAL A 38 -9.59 -4.30 -2.96
N GLU A 39 -8.82 -5.38 -2.99
CA GLU A 39 -9.12 -6.62 -2.29
C GLU A 39 -8.62 -6.51 -0.85
N TRP A 40 -9.51 -6.61 0.13
CA TRP A 40 -9.16 -6.44 1.54
C TRP A 40 -8.80 -7.79 2.14
N PRO A 41 -7.57 -7.95 2.66
CA PRO A 41 -7.17 -9.21 3.26
C PRO A 41 -7.94 -9.45 4.56
N ASN A 42 -8.34 -10.70 4.80
CA ASN A 42 -8.95 -11.13 6.06
C ASN A 42 -7.86 -11.48 7.10
N GLU A 43 -6.94 -10.55 7.35
CA GLU A 43 -5.86 -10.70 8.32
C GLU A 43 -6.34 -10.38 9.75
N ALA A 44 -5.66 -10.93 10.76
CA ALA A 44 -5.96 -10.61 12.15
C ALA A 44 -5.57 -9.15 12.46
N PRO A 45 -6.29 -8.44 13.35
CA PRO A 45 -5.97 -7.05 13.69
C PRO A 45 -4.55 -6.82 14.23
N THR A 46 -3.95 -7.84 14.82
CA THR A 46 -2.57 -7.81 15.32
C THR A 46 -1.54 -7.65 14.21
N ASP A 47 -1.81 -8.18 13.02
CA ASP A 47 -0.88 -8.14 11.89
C ASP A 47 -0.82 -6.74 11.28
N TRP A 48 -1.89 -5.96 11.44
CA TRP A 48 -1.98 -4.59 10.96
C TRP A 48 -0.96 -3.67 11.64
N LEU A 49 -0.69 -3.89 12.94
CA LEU A 49 0.29 -3.11 13.68
C LEU A 49 1.68 -3.24 13.04
N GLY A 50 2.13 -4.47 12.79
CA GLY A 50 3.43 -4.74 12.18
C GLY A 50 3.57 -4.07 10.81
N GLN A 51 2.55 -4.19 9.95
CA GLN A 51 2.58 -3.61 8.61
C GLN A 51 2.46 -2.07 8.61
N SER A 52 1.74 -1.50 9.59
CA SER A 52 1.61 -0.05 9.72
C SER A 52 2.90 0.64 10.18
N THR A 53 3.81 -0.09 10.85
CA THR A 53 5.05 0.47 11.40
C THR A 53 5.91 1.14 10.34
N GLY A 54 6.05 0.56 9.15
CA GLY A 54 6.84 1.14 8.06
C GLY A 54 6.29 2.49 7.59
N LEU A 55 4.97 2.61 7.46
CA LEU A 55 4.32 3.86 7.06
C LEU A 55 4.41 4.92 8.17
N LEU A 56 4.23 4.52 9.43
CA LEU A 56 4.37 5.41 10.58
C LEU A 56 5.81 5.90 10.74
N PHE A 57 6.79 5.02 10.57
CA PHE A 57 8.20 5.37 10.56
C PHE A 57 8.51 6.37 9.45
N GLN A 58 7.99 6.13 8.23
CA GLN A 58 8.12 7.05 7.12
C GLN A 58 7.49 8.42 7.43
N LEU A 59 6.28 8.45 8.01
CA LEU A 59 5.64 9.68 8.44
C LEU A 59 6.48 10.45 9.48
N LEU A 60 7.00 9.75 10.50
CA LEU A 60 7.87 10.32 11.52
C LEU A 60 9.15 10.90 10.93
N LEU A 61 9.76 10.20 9.97
CA LEU A 61 10.95 10.67 9.24
C LEU A 61 10.69 12.03 8.56
N TRP A 62 9.49 12.23 8.01
CA TRP A 62 9.11 13.50 7.36
C TRP A 62 8.65 14.60 8.32
N ILE A 63 8.25 14.25 9.54
CA ILE A 63 7.94 15.23 10.60
C ILE A 63 9.23 15.81 11.21
N MET A 64 10.35 15.06 11.20
CA MET A 64 11.62 15.51 11.79
C MET A 64 12.14 16.85 11.21
N PRO A 65 12.18 17.07 9.88
CA PRO A 65 12.53 18.37 9.31
C PRO A 65 11.62 19.51 9.77
N ALA A 66 10.33 19.23 9.99
CA ALA A 66 9.38 20.23 10.46
C ALA A 66 9.70 20.69 11.88
N GLY A 67 10.09 19.76 12.76
CA GLY A 67 10.53 20.08 14.12
C GLY A 67 11.81 20.92 14.15
N PHE A 68 12.78 20.60 13.28
CA PHE A 68 13.99 21.40 13.14
C PHE A 68 13.68 22.81 12.64
N LEU A 69 12.83 22.92 11.61
CA LEU A 69 12.40 24.20 11.04
C LEU A 69 11.60 25.04 12.05
N ALA A 70 10.73 24.41 12.85
CA ALA A 70 9.97 25.07 13.91
C ALA A 70 10.87 25.66 15.00
N ARG A 71 12.00 25.00 15.29
CA ARG A 71 13.02 25.51 16.21
C ARG A 71 13.85 26.63 15.60
N PHE A 72 14.17 26.54 14.31
CA PHE A 72 14.91 27.59 13.61
C PHE A 72 14.11 28.89 13.47
N LEU A 73 12.81 28.77 13.17
CA LEU A 73 11.87 29.90 13.07
C LEU A 73 11.38 30.41 14.43
N ALA A 74 11.98 29.96 15.53
CA ALA A 74 11.40 30.15 16.85
C ALA A 74 11.27 31.62 17.28
N SER A 75 12.21 32.46 16.84
CA SER A 75 12.27 33.89 17.15
C SER A 75 11.53 34.77 16.14
N THR A 76 11.35 34.32 14.90
CA THR A 76 10.84 35.18 13.82
C THR A 76 9.35 35.02 13.57
N TRP A 77 8.82 33.81 13.71
CA TRP A 77 7.43 33.51 13.31
C TRP A 77 6.64 32.96 14.50
N MET A 78 5.54 33.63 14.88
CA MET A 78 4.69 33.26 16.03
C MET A 78 5.47 32.93 17.33
N PRO A 79 6.21 33.89 17.91
CA PRO A 79 6.95 33.68 19.15
C PRO A 79 6.02 33.33 20.33
N ASP A 80 4.79 33.87 20.34
CA ASP A 80 3.87 33.75 21.47
C ASP A 80 3.20 32.37 21.58
N ASN A 81 3.18 31.58 20.49
CA ASN A 81 2.48 30.30 20.45
C ASN A 81 3.35 29.18 19.84
N PRO A 82 4.39 28.70 20.55
CA PRO A 82 5.24 27.60 20.10
C PRO A 82 4.51 26.33 19.66
N PRO A 83 3.47 25.83 20.37
CA PRO A 83 2.81 24.58 19.98
C PRO A 83 2.03 24.73 18.67
N LEU A 84 1.30 25.84 18.50
CA LEU A 84 0.54 26.10 17.28
C LEU A 84 1.46 26.16 16.05
N ARG A 85 2.59 26.87 16.17
CA ARG A 85 3.62 26.92 15.13
C ARG A 85 4.12 25.52 14.77
N PHE A 86 4.46 24.71 15.77
CA PHE A 86 4.91 23.35 15.55
C PHE A 86 3.86 22.51 14.81
N PHE A 87 2.58 22.55 15.23
CA PHE A 87 1.51 21.79 14.57
C PHE A 87 1.24 22.25 13.14
N ILE A 88 1.29 23.55 12.86
CA ILE A 88 1.13 24.08 11.49
C ILE A 88 2.27 23.57 10.60
N LEU A 89 3.52 23.65 11.05
CA LEU A 89 4.68 23.18 10.28
C LEU A 89 4.67 21.66 10.12
N MET A 90 4.34 20.93 11.17
CA MET A 90 4.20 19.48 11.14
C MET A 90 3.12 19.06 10.15
N GLY A 91 1.95 19.69 10.20
CA GLY A 91 0.84 19.42 9.28
C GLY A 91 1.22 19.74 7.83
N ALA A 92 1.83 20.89 7.58
CA ALA A 92 2.29 21.28 6.24
C ALA A 92 3.39 20.36 5.70
N ALA A 93 4.37 19.99 6.53
CA ALA A 93 5.45 19.09 6.15
C ALA A 93 4.95 17.67 5.91
N ALA A 94 4.10 17.13 6.80
CA ALA A 94 3.45 15.85 6.59
C ALA A 94 2.65 15.88 5.28
N TRP A 95 1.85 16.91 5.04
CA TRP A 95 1.03 17.01 3.83
C TRP A 95 1.86 17.13 2.53
N LEU A 96 2.94 17.91 2.52
CA LEU A 96 3.78 18.10 1.33
C LEU A 96 4.74 16.92 1.08
N LEU A 97 5.45 16.50 2.12
CA LEU A 97 6.60 15.58 1.99
C LEU A 97 6.18 14.12 2.04
N PHE A 98 5.10 13.77 2.76
CA PHE A 98 4.67 12.37 2.88
C PHE A 98 4.27 11.73 1.54
N PRO A 99 3.43 12.37 0.68
CA PRO A 99 3.10 11.81 -0.63
C PRO A 99 4.33 11.60 -1.50
N MET A 100 5.29 12.54 -1.46
CA MET A 100 6.55 12.45 -2.19
C MET A 100 7.40 11.28 -1.69
N GLY A 101 7.55 11.15 -0.37
CA GLY A 101 8.30 10.06 0.25
C GLY A 101 7.72 8.69 -0.08
N LEU A 102 6.39 8.55 -0.15
CA LEU A 102 5.73 7.32 -0.55
C LEU A 102 5.98 6.99 -2.03
N LEU A 103 5.84 7.97 -2.92
CA LEU A 103 6.13 7.77 -4.35
C LEU A 103 7.60 7.38 -4.57
N LEU A 104 8.52 7.97 -3.81
CA LEU A 104 9.94 7.62 -3.85
C LEU A 104 10.20 6.20 -3.33
N SER A 105 9.53 5.77 -2.25
CA SER A 105 9.70 4.39 -1.74
C SER A 105 9.20 3.33 -2.72
N MET A 106 8.18 3.66 -3.53
CA MET A 106 7.66 2.75 -4.56
C MET A 106 8.54 2.68 -5.80
N ALA A 107 9.37 3.70 -6.04
CA ALA A 107 10.18 3.84 -7.25
C ALA A 107 11.58 3.17 -7.14
N SER A 108 11.66 2.05 -6.41
CA SER A 108 12.84 1.39 -5.83
C SER A 108 14.10 1.18 -6.71
N VAL A 109 14.09 1.52 -8.00
CA VAL A 109 15.16 1.22 -8.95
C VAL A 109 15.88 2.48 -9.47
N ASP A 110 15.22 3.64 -9.52
CA ASP A 110 15.81 4.86 -10.10
C ASP A 110 15.22 6.15 -9.49
N VAL A 111 15.76 6.56 -8.34
CA VAL A 111 15.34 7.79 -7.64
C VAL A 111 15.52 9.02 -8.53
N GLY A 112 16.64 9.12 -9.24
CA GLY A 112 16.96 10.27 -10.10
C GLY A 112 15.99 10.40 -11.27
N GLY A 113 15.76 9.30 -12.00
CA GLY A 113 14.78 9.26 -13.07
C GLY A 113 13.36 9.55 -12.58
N THR A 114 13.01 9.07 -11.40
CA THR A 114 11.70 9.31 -10.78
C THR A 114 11.49 10.79 -10.47
N VAL A 115 12.49 11.47 -9.92
CA VAL A 115 12.39 12.92 -9.62
C VAL A 115 12.20 13.73 -10.91
N VAL A 116 12.98 13.45 -11.96
CA VAL A 116 12.82 14.13 -13.26
C VAL A 116 11.44 13.88 -13.86
N ARG A 117 10.92 12.64 -13.74
CA ARG A 117 9.57 12.31 -14.21
C ARG A 117 8.49 13.01 -13.39
N LEU A 118 8.64 13.09 -12.07
CA LEU A 118 7.72 13.84 -11.22
C LEU A 118 7.70 15.31 -11.62
N LEU A 119 8.89 15.89 -11.85
CA LEU A 119 9.04 17.28 -12.29
C LEU A 119 8.39 17.51 -13.66
N SER A 120 8.49 16.55 -14.57
CA SER A 120 7.78 16.61 -15.87
C SER A 120 6.25 16.50 -15.75
N SER A 121 5.74 16.07 -14.59
CA SER A 121 4.32 16.01 -14.25
C SER A 121 3.92 17.08 -13.23
N PHE A 122 4.69 18.18 -13.14
CA PHE A 122 4.50 19.23 -12.12
C PHE A 122 3.07 19.79 -12.09
N LEU A 123 2.45 20.01 -13.26
CA LEU A 123 1.07 20.51 -13.30
C LEU A 123 0.07 19.52 -12.68
N THR A 124 0.24 18.22 -12.94
CA THR A 124 -0.57 17.16 -12.33
C THR A 124 -0.37 17.11 -10.82
N LEU A 125 0.87 17.31 -10.34
CA LEU A 125 1.16 17.41 -8.92
C LEU A 125 0.51 18.64 -8.28
N ILE A 126 0.57 19.81 -8.92
CA ILE A 126 -0.10 21.02 -8.41
C ILE A 126 -1.59 20.75 -8.24
N VAL A 127 -2.26 20.20 -9.26
CA VAL A 127 -3.70 19.90 -9.19
C VAL A 127 -4.00 18.92 -8.06
N PHE A 128 -3.17 17.88 -7.90
CA PHE A 128 -3.28 16.94 -6.78
C PHE A 128 -3.15 17.64 -5.42
N TYR A 129 -2.14 18.48 -5.23
CA TYR A 129 -1.95 19.21 -3.97
C TYR A 129 -3.12 20.17 -3.73
N VAL A 130 -3.54 20.98 -4.69
CA VAL A 130 -4.70 21.88 -4.49
C VAL A 130 -5.94 21.08 -4.08
N LEU A 131 -6.23 19.96 -4.75
CA LEU A 131 -7.39 19.13 -4.43
C LEU A 131 -7.28 18.51 -3.03
N THR A 132 -6.13 17.96 -2.68
CA THR A 132 -5.92 17.33 -1.37
C THR A 132 -5.87 18.34 -0.24
N ALA A 133 -5.39 19.56 -0.47
CA ALA A 133 -5.45 20.67 0.49
C ALA A 133 -6.90 21.03 0.82
N LEU A 134 -7.75 21.18 -0.20
CA LEU A 134 -9.18 21.47 -0.01
C LEU A 134 -9.87 20.36 0.78
N LEU A 135 -9.60 19.10 0.44
CA LEU A 135 -10.13 17.95 1.16
C LEU A 135 -9.65 17.91 2.62
N ALA A 136 -8.36 18.18 2.86
CA ALA A 136 -7.80 18.21 4.20
C ALA A 136 -8.38 19.35 5.05
N ILE A 137 -8.51 20.56 4.49
CA ILE A 137 -9.14 21.71 5.17
C ILE A 137 -10.59 21.39 5.52
N ALA A 138 -11.36 20.81 4.60
CA ALA A 138 -12.75 20.42 4.86
C ALA A 138 -12.86 19.37 5.96
N ALA A 139 -12.04 18.31 5.90
CA ALA A 139 -12.04 17.25 6.91
C ALA A 139 -11.57 17.74 8.29
N LEU A 140 -10.48 18.50 8.34
CA LEU A 140 -9.94 19.05 9.59
C LEU A 140 -10.88 20.09 10.20
N GLY A 141 -11.48 20.97 9.38
CA GLY A 141 -12.48 21.93 9.83
C GLY A 141 -13.67 21.21 10.44
N LEU A 142 -14.20 20.19 9.77
CA LEU A 142 -15.33 19.41 10.27
C LEU A 142 -14.98 18.63 11.56
N ALA A 143 -13.79 18.04 11.64
CA ALA A 143 -13.31 17.38 12.87
C ALA A 143 -13.13 18.38 14.02
N TYR A 144 -12.60 19.57 13.74
CA TYR A 144 -12.46 20.65 14.71
C TYR A 144 -13.83 21.08 15.25
N PHE A 145 -14.81 21.34 14.37
CA PHE A 145 -16.19 21.64 14.80
C PHE A 145 -16.81 20.46 15.58
N GLY A 146 -16.58 19.21 15.16
CA GLY A 146 -17.07 18.03 15.88
C GLY A 146 -16.53 17.92 17.33
N LEU A 147 -15.29 18.34 17.56
CA LEU A 147 -14.61 18.22 18.84
C LEU A 147 -14.82 19.43 19.77
N PHE A 148 -14.78 20.64 19.23
CA PHE A 148 -14.72 21.87 20.04
C PHE A 148 -16.03 22.64 20.12
N THR A 149 -17.01 22.37 19.26
CA THR A 149 -18.34 23.01 19.35
C THR A 149 -19.35 22.16 20.11
N ALA A 150 -20.29 22.83 20.80
CA ALA A 150 -21.38 22.20 21.55
C ALA A 150 -22.30 21.32 20.67
N ALA A 151 -22.33 21.58 19.37
CA ALA A 151 -23.08 20.81 18.37
C ALA A 151 -22.57 19.36 18.24
N TRP A 152 -23.20 18.44 18.98
CA TRP A 152 -22.86 17.01 19.00
C TRP A 152 -23.08 16.29 17.66
N TYR A 153 -23.94 16.81 16.79
CA TYR A 153 -24.24 16.25 15.48
C TYR A 153 -23.09 16.37 14.46
N PHE A 154 -22.10 17.25 14.68
CA PHE A 154 -20.94 17.32 13.78
C PHE A 154 -19.98 16.14 13.95
N LEU A 155 -19.96 15.50 15.13
CA LEU A 155 -19.08 14.37 15.39
C LEU A 155 -19.35 13.16 14.46
N PRO A 156 -20.59 12.65 14.30
CA PRO A 156 -20.86 11.56 13.38
C PRO A 156 -20.61 11.94 11.91
N ILE A 157 -20.87 13.20 11.53
CA ILE A 157 -20.57 13.68 10.17
C ILE A 157 -19.05 13.70 9.94
N ALA A 158 -18.27 14.18 10.90
CA ALA A 158 -16.80 14.12 10.85
C ALA A 158 -16.28 12.68 10.76
N ALA A 159 -16.84 11.78 11.57
CA ALA A 159 -16.47 10.36 11.55
C ALA A 159 -16.83 9.67 10.23
N LEU A 160 -17.83 10.16 9.49
CA LEU A 160 -18.17 9.69 8.14
C LEU A 160 -17.21 10.25 7.07
N VAL A 161 -16.98 11.57 7.10
CA VAL A 161 -16.25 12.31 6.06
C VAL A 161 -14.75 12.10 6.15
N CYS A 162 -14.15 12.10 7.34
CA CYS A 162 -12.70 12.00 7.50
C CYS A 162 -12.12 10.69 6.92
N PRO A 163 -12.69 9.50 7.20
CA PRO A 163 -12.28 8.27 6.54
C PRO A 163 -12.46 8.27 5.03
N ALA A 164 -13.56 8.84 4.52
CA ALA A 164 -13.82 8.92 3.09
C ALA A 164 -12.74 9.78 2.40
N VAL A 165 -12.41 10.94 2.97
CA VAL A 165 -11.33 11.81 2.51
C VAL A 165 -9.98 11.10 2.54
N LEU A 166 -9.69 10.33 3.59
CA LEU A 166 -8.44 9.56 3.70
C LEU A 166 -8.32 8.50 2.59
N LEU A 167 -9.39 7.76 2.29
CA LEU A 167 -9.42 6.77 1.22
C LEU A 167 -9.34 7.41 -0.17
N ILE A 168 -10.03 8.54 -0.39
CA ILE A 168 -9.93 9.33 -1.63
C ILE A 168 -8.50 9.83 -1.84
N HIS A 169 -7.85 10.33 -0.79
CA HIS A 169 -6.46 10.77 -0.84
C HIS A 169 -5.52 9.62 -1.21
N ALA A 170 -5.66 8.46 -0.55
CA ALA A 170 -4.90 7.25 -0.86
C ALA A 170 -5.06 6.85 -2.34
N ARG A 171 -6.29 6.88 -2.83
CA ARG A 171 -6.64 6.55 -4.22
C ARG A 171 -5.99 7.52 -5.21
N LEU A 172 -6.08 8.83 -4.96
CA LEU A 172 -5.44 9.86 -5.78
C LEU A 172 -3.92 9.67 -5.83
N LEU A 173 -3.29 9.38 -4.69
CA LEU A 173 -1.85 9.15 -4.62
C LEU A 173 -1.44 7.91 -5.41
N GLY A 174 -2.20 6.81 -5.29
CA GLY A 174 -1.95 5.61 -6.08
C GLY A 174 -2.10 5.84 -7.60
N ARG A 175 -3.06 6.67 -8.04
CA ARG A 175 -3.18 7.05 -9.47
C ARG A 175 -1.96 7.83 -9.98
N ILE A 176 -1.36 8.68 -9.13
CA ILE A 176 -0.10 9.35 -9.46
C ILE A 176 1.04 8.35 -9.55
N GLY A 177 1.13 7.42 -8.60
CA GLY A 177 2.09 6.31 -8.63
C GLY A 177 2.00 5.51 -9.93
N TRP A 178 0.77 5.16 -10.35
CA TRP A 178 0.50 4.49 -11.62
C TRP A 178 0.97 5.31 -12.83
N LEU A 179 0.70 6.62 -12.87
CA LEU A 179 1.14 7.50 -13.96
C LEU A 179 2.66 7.58 -14.07
N VAL A 180 3.34 7.65 -12.93
CA VAL A 180 4.81 7.66 -12.86
C VAL A 180 5.39 6.32 -13.32
N GLY A 181 4.81 5.20 -12.88
CA GLY A 181 5.22 3.85 -13.27
C GLY A 181 5.00 3.53 -14.76
N ARG A 182 3.90 4.00 -15.36
CA ARG A 182 3.60 3.73 -16.78
C ARG A 182 4.61 4.38 -17.72
N ARG A 183 5.13 5.56 -17.36
CA ARG A 183 6.19 6.23 -18.12
C ARG A 183 7.49 5.42 -18.10
N GLU A 184 7.77 4.69 -17.02
CA GLU A 184 8.94 3.81 -16.94
C GLU A 184 8.89 2.66 -17.93
N VAL A 185 7.73 2.02 -18.09
CA VAL A 185 7.55 0.93 -19.06
C VAL A 185 7.70 1.45 -20.49
N THR A 186 7.21 2.67 -20.75
CA THR A 186 7.26 3.29 -22.09
C THR A 186 8.67 3.75 -22.46
N LEU A 187 9.38 4.37 -21.52
CA LEU A 187 10.77 4.81 -21.66
C LEU A 187 11.76 3.68 -21.35
N GLY A 188 11.25 2.49 -21.05
CA GLY A 188 12.00 1.33 -20.63
C GLY A 188 13.17 1.08 -21.56
N ASN A 189 14.36 1.21 -20.97
CA ASN A 189 15.67 1.14 -21.58
C ASN A 189 15.62 0.29 -22.87
N PRO A 190 15.66 0.90 -24.07
CA PRO A 190 15.44 0.19 -25.33
C PRO A 190 16.38 -1.01 -25.47
N THR A 191 17.50 -0.99 -24.75
CA THR A 191 18.46 -2.09 -24.60
C THR A 191 17.88 -3.36 -23.99
N LYS A 192 17.06 -3.32 -22.92
CA LYS A 192 16.43 -4.52 -22.33
C LYS A 192 15.34 -5.08 -23.25
N ARG A 193 14.54 -4.22 -23.87
CA ARG A 193 13.54 -4.64 -24.88
C ARG A 193 14.22 -5.23 -26.12
N LYS A 194 15.35 -4.65 -26.56
CA LYS A 194 16.18 -5.18 -27.65
C LYS A 194 16.84 -6.49 -27.27
N LYS A 195 17.32 -6.67 -26.03
CA LYS A 195 17.88 -7.95 -25.55
C LYS A 195 16.82 -9.05 -25.48
N ARG A 196 15.60 -8.75 -24.98
CA ARG A 196 14.48 -9.70 -24.96
C ARG A 196 13.98 -10.04 -26.36
N ARG A 197 13.88 -9.06 -27.26
CA ARG A 197 13.56 -9.30 -28.68
C ARG A 197 14.64 -10.14 -29.38
N ARG A 198 15.92 -9.84 -29.15
CA ARG A 198 17.05 -10.61 -29.71
C ARG A 198 17.08 -12.04 -29.18
N ARG A 199 16.79 -12.26 -27.89
CA ARG A 199 16.68 -13.61 -27.32
C ARG A 199 15.51 -14.39 -27.93
N LYS A 200 14.34 -13.78 -28.07
CA LYS A 200 13.19 -14.41 -28.74
C LYS A 200 13.45 -14.70 -30.22
N ALA A 201 14.13 -13.80 -30.92
CA ALA A 201 14.52 -14.03 -32.31
C ALA A 201 15.49 -15.22 -32.42
N LEU A 202 16.53 -15.26 -31.56
CA LEU A 202 17.49 -16.36 -31.51
C LEU A 202 16.83 -17.70 -31.15
N GLU A 203 15.86 -17.69 -30.24
CA GLU A 203 15.10 -18.88 -29.84
C GLU A 203 14.15 -19.35 -30.95
N ARG A 204 13.63 -18.42 -31.77
CA ARG A 204 12.85 -18.75 -32.96
C ARG A 204 13.74 -19.37 -34.03
N ASP A 205 14.88 -18.75 -34.34
CA ASP A 205 15.87 -19.27 -35.30
C ASP A 205 16.36 -20.66 -34.87
N ARG A 206 16.58 -20.88 -33.57
CA ARG A 206 16.98 -22.20 -33.04
C ARG A 206 15.89 -23.26 -33.23
N ARG A 207 14.61 -22.91 -33.13
CA ARG A 207 13.51 -23.85 -33.39
C ARG A 207 13.41 -24.18 -34.88
N THR A 208 13.49 -23.19 -35.76
CA THR A 208 13.46 -23.42 -37.21
C THR A 208 14.65 -24.29 -37.66
N ALA A 209 15.84 -24.04 -37.11
CA ALA A 209 17.03 -24.83 -37.42
C ALA A 209 16.98 -26.28 -36.89
N THR A 210 16.04 -26.63 -36.01
CA THR A 210 15.85 -28.01 -35.54
C THR A 210 14.75 -28.73 -36.33
N GLU A 211 13.85 -28.01 -37.02
CA GLU A 211 12.79 -28.59 -37.86
C GLU A 211 13.28 -28.94 -39.28
N ASP A 212 14.32 -28.27 -39.80
CA ASP A 212 14.84 -28.51 -41.15
C ASP A 212 15.91 -29.62 -41.24
N ASP A 213 16.32 -30.19 -40.10
CA ASP A 213 17.33 -31.26 -40.00
C ASP A 213 16.77 -32.57 -39.43
N GLU A 214 15.44 -32.76 -39.41
CA GLU A 214 14.90 -34.12 -39.41
C GLU A 214 15.06 -34.68 -40.83
N PRO A 215 16.04 -35.56 -41.10
CA PRO A 215 16.00 -36.34 -42.32
C PRO A 215 14.66 -37.06 -42.32
N ILE A 216 13.93 -36.94 -43.43
CA ILE A 216 12.80 -37.79 -43.73
C ILE A 216 13.36 -39.22 -43.75
N GLU A 217 13.39 -39.88 -42.60
CA GLU A 217 13.65 -41.31 -42.48
C GLU A 217 12.45 -41.99 -43.12
N ALA A 218 12.63 -42.31 -44.40
CA ALA A 218 11.83 -43.33 -45.05
C ALA A 218 11.99 -44.62 -44.27
N ASP A 219 10.87 -45.12 -43.76
CA ASP A 219 10.60 -46.52 -43.44
C ASP A 219 11.77 -47.32 -42.83
N GLU A 220 11.90 -47.29 -41.51
CA GLU A 220 12.43 -48.46 -40.81
C GLU A 220 11.64 -48.74 -39.53
N ILE A 221 10.85 -49.80 -39.62
CA ILE A 221 10.15 -50.46 -38.52
C ILE A 221 11.23 -51.01 -37.58
N GLU A 222 11.51 -50.34 -36.47
CA GLU A 222 12.29 -50.91 -35.37
C GLU A 222 11.52 -51.03 -34.06
N PRO A 223 11.82 -52.07 -33.27
CA PRO A 223 10.87 -52.71 -32.39
C PRO A 223 10.81 -52.04 -31.03
N LYS A 224 9.58 -51.86 -30.55
CA LYS A 224 9.11 -51.86 -29.16
C LYS A 224 10.23 -52.20 -28.14
N ARG A 225 11.05 -51.21 -27.74
CA ARG A 225 12.00 -51.38 -26.65
C ARG A 225 11.20 -51.67 -25.38
N SER A 226 11.38 -52.88 -24.86
CA SER A 226 10.83 -53.30 -23.58
C SER A 226 11.25 -52.30 -22.52
N ARG A 227 10.26 -51.71 -21.83
CA ARG A 227 10.47 -51.14 -20.50
C ARG A 227 11.19 -52.19 -19.66
N LEU A 228 12.49 -51.98 -19.45
CA LEU A 228 13.19 -52.58 -18.33
C LEU A 228 12.46 -52.12 -17.09
N ALA A 229 11.74 -53.05 -16.48
CA ALA A 229 11.18 -52.89 -15.16
C ALA A 229 12.33 -52.61 -14.20
N TYR A 230 12.51 -51.35 -13.85
CA TYR A 230 13.27 -50.98 -12.68
C TYR A 230 12.48 -51.55 -11.50
N ARG A 231 12.91 -52.69 -11.00
CA ARG A 231 12.42 -53.26 -9.76
C ARG A 231 12.98 -52.35 -8.67
N ASP A 232 12.13 -51.46 -8.15
CA ASP A 232 12.45 -50.74 -6.92
C ASP A 232 12.87 -51.79 -5.87
N PRO A 233 14.06 -51.66 -5.26
CA PRO A 233 14.45 -52.54 -4.18
C PRO A 233 13.40 -52.43 -3.08
N GLU A 234 12.88 -53.58 -2.63
CA GLU A 234 11.94 -53.67 -1.52
C GLU A 234 12.52 -52.87 -0.33
N PRO A 235 11.77 -51.91 0.23
CA PRO A 235 12.22 -51.16 1.38
C PRO A 235 12.47 -52.13 2.54
N ASP A 236 13.70 -52.13 3.03
CA ASP A 236 14.15 -52.97 4.13
C ASP A 236 13.29 -52.70 5.37
N PRO A 237 12.47 -53.66 5.85
CA PRO A 237 11.45 -53.42 6.88
C PRO A 237 12.01 -53.12 8.29
N TYR A 238 13.33 -53.00 8.44
CA TYR A 238 14.00 -52.74 9.70
C TYR A 238 14.83 -51.45 9.74
N GLN A 239 14.75 -50.58 8.72
CA GLN A 239 15.20 -49.20 8.89
C GLN A 239 14.19 -48.45 9.77
N MET A 240 14.40 -48.53 11.09
CA MET A 240 13.80 -47.56 12.01
C MET A 240 14.26 -46.18 11.54
N ALA A 241 13.31 -45.42 10.99
CA ALA A 241 13.54 -44.05 10.59
C ALA A 241 14.17 -43.32 11.79
N ASP A 242 15.39 -42.85 11.61
CA ASP A 242 16.01 -41.93 12.56
C ASP A 242 15.10 -40.69 12.60
N ASP A 243 14.64 -40.32 13.79
CA ASP A 243 13.65 -39.22 13.97
C ASP A 243 14.15 -37.88 13.39
N SER A 244 15.45 -37.81 13.05
CA SER A 244 16.12 -36.70 12.36
C SER A 244 15.64 -36.48 10.91
N ASP A 245 15.20 -37.52 10.19
CA ASP A 245 14.77 -37.41 8.78
C ASP A 245 13.31 -36.95 8.64
N VAL A 246 12.48 -37.14 9.67
CA VAL A 246 11.06 -36.72 9.66
C VAL A 246 10.96 -35.19 9.70
N GLU A 247 11.81 -34.52 10.48
CA GLU A 247 11.84 -33.05 10.59
C GLU A 247 12.33 -32.39 9.29
N ALA A 248 13.31 -33.00 8.60
CA ALA A 248 13.79 -32.55 7.30
C ALA A 248 12.71 -32.67 6.20
N THR A 249 11.86 -33.69 6.28
CA THR A 249 10.81 -33.94 5.30
C THR A 249 9.63 -32.95 5.46
N ILE A 250 9.25 -32.62 6.70
CA ILE A 250 8.19 -31.63 7.01
C ILE A 250 8.59 -30.22 6.55
N GLY A 251 9.84 -29.80 6.78
CA GLY A 251 10.33 -28.49 6.33
C GLY A 251 10.36 -28.33 4.81
N ARG A 252 10.59 -29.42 4.06
CA ARG A 252 10.64 -29.41 2.59
C ARG A 252 9.25 -29.26 1.97
N HIS A 253 8.24 -29.91 2.56
CA HIS A 253 6.88 -29.85 2.01
C HIS A 253 6.28 -28.44 2.14
N ASN A 254 6.49 -27.79 3.29
CA ASN A 254 6.00 -26.44 3.55
C ASN A 254 6.65 -25.40 2.62
N LYS A 255 7.93 -25.57 2.29
CA LYS A 255 8.63 -24.69 1.33
C LYS A 255 8.08 -24.80 -0.10
N VAL A 256 7.75 -26.02 -0.55
CA VAL A 256 7.20 -26.25 -1.89
C VAL A 256 5.78 -25.66 -2.03
N GLU A 257 4.98 -25.71 -0.96
CA GLU A 257 3.63 -25.16 -0.96
C GLU A 257 3.65 -23.61 -1.02
N ILE A 258 4.52 -22.97 -0.23
CA ILE A 258 4.73 -21.51 -0.28
C ILE A 258 5.18 -21.06 -1.69
N GLU A 259 6.11 -21.79 -2.31
CA GLU A 259 6.62 -21.46 -3.64
C GLU A 259 5.57 -21.66 -4.73
N ARG A 260 4.70 -22.67 -4.60
CA ARG A 260 3.60 -22.91 -5.54
C ARG A 260 2.55 -21.80 -5.48
N ASP A 261 2.17 -21.36 -4.29
CA ASP A 261 1.23 -20.25 -4.11
C ASP A 261 1.78 -18.93 -4.64
N GLU A 262 3.08 -18.68 -4.47
CA GLU A 262 3.75 -17.49 -4.99
C GLU A 262 3.82 -17.53 -6.53
N ILE A 263 4.16 -18.68 -7.12
CA ILE A 263 4.16 -18.89 -8.57
C ILE A 263 2.75 -18.76 -9.14
N GLU A 264 1.73 -19.34 -8.51
CA GLU A 264 0.35 -19.24 -9.00
C GLU A 264 -0.16 -17.80 -8.91
N ARG A 265 0.19 -17.08 -7.84
CA ARG A 265 -0.08 -15.64 -7.71
C ARG A 265 0.62 -14.85 -8.81
N GLU A 266 1.88 -15.16 -9.12
CA GLU A 266 2.62 -14.48 -10.21
C GLU A 266 2.03 -14.81 -11.60
N VAL A 267 1.65 -16.06 -11.85
CA VAL A 267 1.00 -16.48 -13.10
C VAL A 267 -0.37 -15.80 -13.26
N ARG A 268 -1.15 -15.72 -12.18
CA ARG A 268 -2.44 -15.03 -12.15
C ARG A 268 -2.28 -13.53 -12.38
N LEU A 269 -1.22 -12.92 -11.82
CA LEU A 269 -0.87 -11.52 -12.08
C LEU A 269 -0.44 -11.29 -13.54
N ARG A 270 0.28 -12.24 -14.16
CA ARG A 270 0.70 -12.15 -15.57
C ARG A 270 -0.45 -12.33 -16.57
N HIS A 271 -1.47 -13.09 -16.21
CA HIS A 271 -2.65 -13.33 -17.04
C HIS A 271 -3.82 -12.38 -16.75
N ARG A 272 -3.69 -11.51 -15.73
CA ARG A 272 -4.69 -10.47 -15.47
C ARG A 272 -4.64 -9.51 -16.65
N GLU A 273 -5.71 -9.50 -17.46
CA GLU A 273 -5.88 -8.50 -18.50
C GLU A 273 -5.70 -7.13 -17.86
N GLU A 274 -4.74 -6.34 -18.38
CA GLU A 274 -4.47 -5.01 -17.85
C GLU A 274 -5.79 -4.23 -17.88
N PRO A 275 -6.30 -3.76 -16.72
CA PRO A 275 -7.55 -3.03 -16.71
C PRO A 275 -7.42 -1.82 -17.65
N PRO A 276 -8.49 -1.49 -18.40
CA PRO A 276 -8.45 -0.37 -19.33
C PRO A 276 -8.03 0.88 -18.57
N ALA A 277 -7.17 1.70 -19.19
CA ALA A 277 -6.67 2.91 -18.56
C ALA A 277 -7.84 3.78 -18.07
N PRO A 278 -7.76 4.34 -16.84
CA PRO A 278 -8.85 5.14 -16.29
C PRO A 278 -9.13 6.34 -17.20
N ARG A 279 -10.42 6.59 -17.47
CA ARG A 279 -10.87 7.67 -18.39
C ARG A 279 -10.40 9.06 -17.94
N SER A 280 -10.26 9.28 -16.64
CA SER A 280 -9.69 10.52 -16.09
C SER A 280 -8.92 10.21 -14.80
N LEU A 281 -7.82 10.94 -14.58
CA LEU A 281 -6.92 10.71 -13.44
C LEU A 281 -7.55 11.12 -12.09
N PHE A 282 -8.34 12.20 -12.09
CA PHE A 282 -8.84 12.83 -10.86
C PHE A 282 -10.33 12.60 -10.59
N PHE A 283 -11.12 12.24 -11.61
CA PHE A 283 -12.58 12.19 -11.48
C PHE A 283 -13.14 10.77 -11.66
N GLY A 284 -12.48 9.90 -12.44
CA GLY A 284 -12.98 8.57 -12.76
C GLY A 284 -12.85 7.59 -11.60
N GLY A 285 -13.98 7.31 -10.93
CA GLY A 285 -14.09 6.29 -9.87
C GLY A 285 -13.36 6.63 -8.56
N VAL A 286 -12.72 7.81 -8.46
CA VAL A 286 -12.01 8.24 -7.24
C VAL A 286 -12.99 8.61 -6.14
N TRP A 287 -14.04 9.37 -6.50
CA TRP A 287 -15.04 9.89 -5.56
C TRP A 287 -16.05 8.84 -5.10
N GLU A 288 -16.29 7.84 -5.95
CA GLU A 288 -17.17 6.71 -5.68
C GLU A 288 -16.46 5.59 -4.91
N PHE A 289 -15.12 5.67 -4.79
CA PHE A 289 -14.30 4.60 -4.22
C PHE A 289 -14.73 4.19 -2.81
N PRO A 290 -15.07 5.08 -1.85
CA PRO A 290 -15.53 4.65 -0.53
C PRO A 290 -16.86 3.87 -0.54
N LEU A 291 -17.64 3.99 -1.63
CA LEU A 291 -18.94 3.35 -1.81
C LEU A 291 -18.85 2.01 -2.55
N TYR A 292 -17.66 1.62 -3.02
CA TYR A 292 -17.50 0.32 -3.67
C TYR A 292 -17.78 -0.81 -2.68
N PRO A 293 -18.44 -1.92 -3.11
CA PRO A 293 -18.76 -3.02 -2.22
C PRO A 293 -17.54 -3.61 -1.51
N THR A 294 -16.37 -3.58 -2.18
CA THR A 294 -15.12 -4.08 -1.61
C THR A 294 -14.58 -3.16 -0.50
N SER A 295 -14.62 -1.84 -0.69
CA SER A 295 -14.10 -0.84 0.28
C SER A 295 -15.08 -0.49 1.40
N LEU A 296 -16.38 -0.74 1.21
CA LEU A 296 -17.42 -0.38 2.16
C LEU A 296 -17.17 -0.97 3.55
N ARG A 297 -16.69 -2.23 3.63
CA ARG A 297 -16.34 -2.86 4.90
C ARG A 297 -15.25 -2.10 5.64
N ALA A 298 -14.15 -1.75 4.95
CA ALA A 298 -13.05 -1.00 5.56
C ALA A 298 -13.48 0.42 5.96
N TRP A 299 -14.29 1.07 5.13
CA TRP A 299 -14.83 2.39 5.41
C TRP A 299 -15.72 2.39 6.67
N VAL A 300 -16.63 1.43 6.81
CA VAL A 300 -17.47 1.27 8.02
C VAL A 300 -16.63 1.07 9.29
N TRP A 301 -15.57 0.26 9.22
CA TRP A 301 -14.66 0.10 10.35
C TRP A 301 -13.93 1.40 10.72
N LEU A 302 -13.47 2.17 9.72
CA LEU A 302 -12.85 3.47 9.96
C LEU A 302 -13.83 4.47 10.57
N ILE A 303 -15.10 4.47 10.16
CA ILE A 303 -16.15 5.32 10.74
C ILE A 303 -16.33 4.97 12.22
N PHE A 304 -16.48 3.68 12.54
CA PHE A 304 -16.67 3.23 13.92
C PHE A 304 -15.49 3.60 14.82
N MET A 305 -14.26 3.39 14.34
CA MET A 305 -13.03 3.74 15.06
C MET A 305 -12.89 5.26 15.24
N SER A 306 -13.18 6.04 14.20
CA SER A 306 -13.13 7.51 14.23
C SER A 306 -14.19 8.07 15.20
N MET A 307 -15.42 7.56 15.15
CA MET A 307 -16.50 7.96 16.04
C MET A 307 -16.18 7.62 17.50
N SER A 308 -15.68 6.41 17.77
CA SER A 308 -15.33 5.97 19.12
C SER A 308 -14.18 6.81 19.70
N THR A 309 -13.14 7.06 18.90
CA THR A 309 -12.00 7.91 19.32
C THR A 309 -12.44 9.34 19.55
N GLY A 310 -13.23 9.93 18.65
CA GLY A 310 -13.74 11.30 18.77
C GLY A 310 -14.65 11.49 19.99
N ALA A 311 -15.55 10.53 20.25
CA ALA A 311 -16.44 10.56 21.42
C ALA A 311 -15.65 10.50 22.73
N LEU A 312 -14.62 9.65 22.79
CA LEU A 312 -13.77 9.50 23.97
C LEU A 312 -12.91 10.75 24.22
N VAL A 313 -12.35 11.35 23.17
CA VAL A 313 -11.62 12.63 23.26
C VAL A 313 -12.54 13.74 23.75
N ARG A 314 -13.74 13.86 23.17
CA ARG A 314 -14.73 14.87 23.59
C ARG A 314 -15.16 14.68 25.05
N PHE A 315 -15.36 13.43 25.48
CA PHE A 315 -15.63 13.10 26.87
C PHE A 315 -14.49 13.57 27.78
N MET A 316 -13.23 13.30 27.42
CA MET A 316 -12.09 13.77 28.21
C MET A 316 -11.98 15.30 28.28
N ILE A 317 -12.26 16.00 27.18
CA ILE A 317 -12.31 17.47 27.17
C ILE A 317 -13.38 17.97 28.14
N SER A 318 -14.57 17.36 28.15
CA SER A 318 -15.68 17.77 29.02
C SER A 318 -15.44 17.52 30.52
N VAL A 319 -14.65 16.50 30.87
CA VAL A 319 -14.32 16.14 32.26
C VAL A 319 -13.06 16.87 32.75
N SER A 320 -12.25 17.40 31.84
CA SER A 320 -11.01 18.09 32.19
C SER A 320 -11.31 19.38 32.97
N PRO A 321 -10.77 19.55 34.19
CA PRO A 321 -11.00 20.75 35.01
C PRO A 321 -10.42 22.03 34.38
N PHE A 322 -9.59 21.90 33.35
CA PHE A 322 -8.99 23.01 32.61
C PHE A 322 -9.92 23.64 31.56
N GLY A 323 -11.10 23.05 31.32
CA GLY A 323 -12.04 23.51 30.28
C GLY A 323 -12.96 24.67 30.69
N ASN A 324 -13.03 25.00 31.99
CA ASN A 324 -13.94 26.03 32.53
C ASN A 324 -13.19 27.28 32.99
N GLY A 325 -12.20 27.75 32.21
CA GLY A 325 -11.71 29.12 32.34
C GLY A 325 -12.71 30.07 31.66
N PRO A 326 -13.12 31.18 32.31
CA PRO A 326 -14.16 32.10 31.81
C PRO A 326 -13.83 32.76 30.47
#